data_AF-A0A2Z6SB68-F1
#
_entry.id   AF-A0A2Z6SB68-F1
#
_cell.length_a   1.000
_cell.length_b   1.000
_cell.length_c   1.000
_cell.angle_alpha   90.00
_cell.angle_beta   90.00
_cell.angle_gamma   90.00
#
_symmetry.space_group_name_H-M   'P 1'
#
loop_
_entity.id
_entity.type
_entity.pdbx_description
1 polymer ?
#
loop_
_entity_poly.entity_id
_entity_poly.type
_entity_poly.pdbx_seq_one_letter_code
_entity_poly.pdbx_strand_id
1 'polypeptide(L)'
;METLDKTSKEKQKNSWKYFDSNKYQFHVTISSASSSIDPTITSEEEITSKGVVYMEDLEKRKNVYGICGECNEPGTGKKWCQPCNSKRFKENFQNWTSENKDIDELLQYSQLNAVYYTKLLEWIPYENFQCVTYIDEGGFSKIYSADWPDGHIEYWSIESQKWVR
;
A
#
# COMPACT_ATOMS: atom_id res chain seq x y z
N MET A 1 28.17 -25.95 23.79
CA MET A 1 28.54 -26.00 22.37
C MET A 1 27.50 -25.17 21.63
N GLU A 2 27.67 -23.85 21.70
CA GLU A 2 26.79 -22.88 21.04
C GLU A 2 27.23 -22.76 19.59
N THR A 3 26.40 -23.21 18.65
CA THR A 3 26.59 -22.89 17.24
C THR A 3 25.87 -21.56 16.97
N LEU A 4 26.64 -20.48 17.07
CA LEU A 4 26.33 -19.20 16.42
C LEU A 4 26.30 -19.43 14.92
N ASP A 5 25.12 -19.65 14.35
CA ASP A 5 24.95 -19.61 12.90
C ASP A 5 24.94 -18.15 12.43
N LYS A 6 26.15 -17.63 12.21
CA LYS A 6 26.37 -16.38 11.47
C LYS A 6 26.08 -16.64 10.00
N THR A 7 24.80 -16.67 9.64
CA THR A 7 24.42 -16.41 8.26
C THR A 7 24.71 -14.93 7.99
N SER A 8 25.72 -14.67 7.17
CA SER A 8 25.96 -13.35 6.59
C SER A 8 24.71 -12.94 5.82
N LYS A 9 23.84 -12.12 6.42
CA LYS A 9 22.71 -11.51 5.72
C LYS A 9 23.28 -10.56 4.68
N GLU A 10 23.46 -11.07 3.47
CA GLU A 10 23.53 -10.27 2.27
C GLU A 10 22.38 -9.26 2.35
N LYS A 11 22.69 -7.96 2.27
CA LYS A 11 21.69 -6.90 2.51
C LYS A 11 20.56 -7.08 1.50
N GLN A 12 19.43 -7.62 1.95
CA GLN A 12 18.24 -7.80 1.12
C GLN A 12 17.88 -6.46 0.47
N LYS A 13 17.87 -6.42 -0.86
CA LYS A 13 17.60 -5.21 -1.63
C LYS A 13 16.54 -5.50 -2.68
N ASN A 14 15.62 -4.56 -2.82
CA ASN A 14 14.61 -4.62 -3.86
C ASN A 14 15.24 -4.57 -5.26
N SER A 15 14.68 -5.35 -6.17
CA SER A 15 14.99 -5.30 -7.60
C SER A 15 13.83 -4.64 -8.37
N TRP A 16 13.37 -3.48 -7.87
CA TRP A 16 12.30 -2.71 -8.49
C TRP A 16 12.67 -2.30 -9.92
N LYS A 17 11.71 -2.37 -10.83
CA LYS A 17 11.89 -1.93 -12.22
C LYS A 17 11.60 -0.44 -12.36
N TYR A 18 12.18 0.16 -13.40
CA TYR A 18 11.74 1.48 -13.85
C TYR A 18 10.27 1.37 -14.27
N PHE A 19 9.45 2.25 -13.72
CA PHE A 19 8.00 2.19 -13.91
C PHE A 19 7.55 3.28 -14.89
N ASP A 20 6.92 2.86 -15.99
CA ASP A 20 6.34 3.74 -16.99
C ASP A 20 4.83 3.90 -16.73
N SER A 21 4.44 5.07 -16.21
CA SER A 21 3.05 5.42 -15.89
C SER A 21 2.16 5.69 -17.10
N ASN A 22 2.75 5.87 -18.29
CA ASN A 22 2.00 5.98 -19.54
C ASN A 22 1.60 4.59 -20.03
N LYS A 23 2.42 3.57 -19.74
CA LYS A 23 2.21 2.20 -20.21
C LYS A 23 1.48 1.30 -19.24
N TYR A 24 1.71 1.43 -17.93
CA TYR A 24 1.17 0.50 -16.93
C TYR A 24 0.41 1.22 -15.81
N GLN A 25 -0.47 0.48 -15.14
CA GLN A 25 -1.12 0.92 -13.89
C GLN A 25 -0.10 0.95 -12.75
N PHE A 26 -0.29 1.82 -11.75
CA PHE A 26 0.63 1.92 -10.60
C PHE A 26 0.63 0.68 -9.71
N HIS A 27 -0.46 -0.09 -9.75
CA HIS A 27 -0.64 -1.30 -8.98
C HIS A 27 -1.47 -2.31 -9.75
N VAL A 28 -1.44 -3.54 -9.27
CA VAL A 28 -2.22 -4.65 -9.83
C VAL A 28 -3.73 -4.42 -9.70
N THR A 29 -4.48 -4.99 -10.62
CA THR A 29 -5.93 -5.17 -10.52
C THR A 29 -6.22 -6.57 -9.96
N ILE A 30 -7.12 -6.65 -8.99
CA ILE A 30 -7.64 -7.94 -8.50
C ILE A 30 -8.81 -8.30 -9.41
N SER A 31 -8.73 -9.42 -10.11
CA SER A 31 -9.85 -9.94 -10.88
C SER A 31 -10.99 -10.31 -9.93
N SER A 32 -11.96 -9.42 -9.74
CA SER A 32 -13.23 -9.82 -9.13
C SER A 32 -13.96 -10.72 -10.13
N ALA A 33 -14.36 -11.91 -9.70
CA ALA A 33 -15.18 -12.83 -10.51
C ALA A 33 -16.63 -12.31 -10.75
N SER A 34 -16.86 -11.00 -10.68
CA SER A 34 -18.18 -10.35 -10.79
C SER A 34 -18.11 -9.07 -11.62
N SER A 35 -17.56 -9.15 -12.83
CA SER A 35 -17.84 -8.17 -13.87
C SER A 35 -18.24 -8.91 -15.13
N SER A 36 -19.54 -9.23 -15.19
CA SER A 36 -20.24 -9.34 -16.46
C SER A 36 -20.09 -7.99 -17.16
N ILE A 37 -19.13 -7.89 -18.07
CA ILE A 37 -19.00 -6.70 -18.91
C ILE A 37 -20.20 -6.72 -19.85
N ASP A 38 -21.09 -5.75 -19.67
CA ASP A 38 -22.09 -5.36 -20.66
C ASP A 38 -21.35 -4.63 -21.81
N PRO A 39 -21.37 -5.14 -23.05
CA PRO A 39 -20.54 -4.64 -24.15
C PRO A 39 -21.13 -3.39 -24.83
N THR A 40 -21.72 -2.47 -24.07
CA THR A 40 -22.35 -1.28 -24.64
C THR A 40 -22.07 -0.04 -23.80
N ILE A 41 -20.98 0.67 -24.14
CA ILE A 41 -20.96 2.13 -24.38
C ILE A 41 -19.61 2.51 -25.01
N THR A 42 -19.77 3.12 -26.18
CA THR A 42 -18.86 3.66 -27.17
C THR A 42 -18.14 4.94 -26.71
N SER A 43 -16.81 4.92 -26.72
CA SER A 43 -15.89 5.91 -27.33
C SER A 43 -14.53 5.24 -27.35
N GLU A 44 -14.40 4.38 -28.35
CA GLU A 44 -13.31 3.46 -28.57
C GLU A 44 -12.08 4.25 -29.05
N GLU A 45 -11.16 4.65 -28.16
CA GLU A 45 -9.71 4.71 -28.45
C GLU A 45 -8.77 5.19 -27.31
N GLU A 46 -9.23 5.75 -26.17
CA GLU A 46 -8.28 6.24 -25.13
C GLU A 46 -8.23 5.47 -23.78
N ILE A 47 -9.17 4.57 -23.48
CA ILE A 47 -9.19 3.80 -22.22
C ILE A 47 -8.67 2.36 -22.39
N THR A 48 -8.69 1.84 -23.62
CA THR A 48 -8.10 0.55 -23.96
C THR A 48 -6.58 0.68 -24.10
N SER A 49 -5.84 0.12 -23.13
CA SER A 49 -4.40 -0.23 -23.20
C SER A 49 -3.39 0.62 -22.42
N LYS A 50 -3.75 1.22 -21.27
CA LYS A 50 -2.77 1.13 -20.17
C LYS A 50 -2.70 -0.35 -19.82
N GLY A 51 -1.56 -1.00 -20.08
CA GLY A 51 -1.36 -2.43 -19.92
C GLY A 51 -1.78 -2.90 -18.53
N VAL A 52 -3.01 -3.42 -18.43
CA VAL A 52 -3.59 -3.86 -17.16
C VAL A 52 -2.71 -4.98 -16.61
N VAL A 53 -2.31 -4.88 -15.34
CA VAL A 53 -1.50 -5.91 -14.67
C VAL A 53 -2.39 -6.57 -13.64
N TYR A 54 -2.68 -7.85 -13.81
CA TYR A 54 -3.49 -8.60 -12.85
C TYR A 54 -2.63 -9.14 -11.70
N MET A 55 -3.24 -9.33 -10.53
CA MET A 55 -2.55 -9.84 -9.34
C MET A 55 -2.00 -11.26 -9.58
N GLU A 56 -2.74 -12.10 -10.29
CA GLU A 56 -2.38 -13.47 -10.64
C GLU A 56 -1.29 -13.59 -11.71
N ASP A 57 -1.03 -12.53 -12.48
CA ASP A 57 -0.03 -12.52 -13.55
C ASP A 57 1.37 -12.22 -13.00
N LEU A 58 1.99 -13.24 -12.39
CA LEU A 58 3.28 -13.15 -11.72
C LEU A 58 4.40 -12.67 -12.67
N GLU A 59 4.41 -13.16 -13.91
CA GLU A 59 5.46 -12.83 -14.87
C GLU A 59 5.33 -11.38 -15.33
N LYS A 60 4.10 -10.90 -15.61
CA LYS A 60 3.89 -9.48 -15.94
C LYS A 60 4.19 -8.58 -14.75
N ARG A 61 3.78 -8.94 -13.53
CA ARG A 61 4.13 -8.20 -12.30
C ARG A 61 5.64 -8.08 -12.13
N LYS A 62 6.38 -9.16 -12.33
CA LYS A 62 7.85 -9.17 -12.26
C LYS A 62 8.47 -8.22 -13.28
N ASN A 63 7.95 -8.23 -14.50
CA ASN A 63 8.45 -7.39 -15.59
C ASN A 63 8.11 -5.90 -15.40
N VAL A 64 6.96 -5.58 -14.81
CA VAL A 64 6.48 -4.20 -14.61
C VAL A 64 6.98 -3.58 -13.31
N TYR A 65 6.81 -4.28 -12.18
CA TYR A 65 7.11 -3.73 -10.85
C TYR A 65 8.47 -4.18 -10.32
N GLY A 66 8.97 -5.33 -10.78
CA GLY A 66 10.20 -5.94 -10.27
C GLY A 66 9.96 -6.91 -9.11
N ILE A 67 11.03 -7.29 -8.44
CA ILE A 67 11.03 -8.28 -7.35
C ILE A 67 11.28 -7.61 -6.00
N CYS A 68 10.48 -7.97 -5.01
CA CYS A 68 10.65 -7.56 -3.62
C CYS A 68 11.89 -8.25 -3.02
N GLY A 69 12.76 -7.47 -2.38
CA GLY A 69 14.00 -7.97 -1.80
C GLY A 69 13.82 -8.79 -0.52
N GLU A 70 12.64 -8.76 0.10
CA GLU A 70 12.38 -9.41 1.39
C GLU A 70 11.70 -10.77 1.25
N CYS A 71 10.77 -10.91 0.31
CA CYS A 71 10.05 -12.16 0.06
C CYS A 71 10.39 -12.82 -1.28
N ASN A 72 11.18 -12.17 -2.15
CA ASN A 72 11.52 -12.64 -3.50
C ASN A 72 10.32 -12.82 -4.45
N GLU A 73 9.15 -12.29 -4.10
CA GLU A 73 7.96 -12.28 -4.97
C GLU A 73 7.87 -11.00 -5.80
N PRO A 74 7.14 -11.01 -6.94
CA PRO A 74 6.87 -9.82 -7.71
C PRO A 74 6.16 -8.73 -6.90
N GLY A 75 6.49 -7.46 -7.17
CA GLY A 75 5.75 -6.33 -6.61
C GLY A 75 4.26 -6.38 -6.98
N THR A 76 3.43 -5.73 -6.16
CA THR A 76 2.01 -5.51 -6.44
C THR A 76 1.73 -4.09 -6.89
N GLY A 77 2.74 -3.21 -6.84
CA GLY A 77 2.72 -1.88 -7.41
C GLY A 77 4.12 -1.26 -7.43
N LYS A 78 4.22 -0.03 -7.93
CA LYS A 78 5.49 0.72 -8.01
C LYS A 78 6.13 0.83 -6.62
N LYS A 79 7.24 0.12 -6.40
CA LYS A 79 7.93 0.03 -5.10
C LYS A 79 7.07 -0.50 -3.94
N TRP A 80 6.04 -1.30 -4.23
CA TRP A 80 5.14 -1.84 -3.21
C TRP A 80 5.04 -3.36 -3.27
N CYS A 81 5.08 -4.00 -2.10
CA CYS A 81 4.86 -5.44 -1.95
C CYS A 81 3.76 -5.66 -0.90
N GLN A 82 2.55 -5.98 -1.35
CA GLN A 82 1.41 -6.18 -0.45
C GLN A 82 1.67 -7.27 0.62
N PRO A 83 2.24 -8.46 0.33
CA PRO A 83 2.48 -9.47 1.37
C PRO A 83 3.40 -8.98 2.49
N CYS A 84 4.50 -8.30 2.14
CA CYS A 84 5.44 -7.79 3.14
C CYS A 84 4.85 -6.62 3.94
N ASN A 85 4.17 -5.68 3.28
CA ASN A 85 3.56 -4.54 3.96
C ASN A 85 2.38 -4.97 4.84
N SER A 86 1.55 -5.90 4.37
CA SER A 86 0.47 -6.51 5.16
C SER A 86 1.00 -7.15 6.44
N LYS A 87 2.12 -7.89 6.36
CA LYS A 87 2.80 -8.44 7.54
C LYS A 87 3.25 -7.35 8.51
N ARG A 88 3.86 -6.27 8.02
CA ARG A 88 4.30 -5.13 8.86
C ARG A 88 3.14 -4.46 9.58
N PHE A 89 2.05 -4.21 8.87
CA PHE A 89 0.86 -3.62 9.48
C PHE A 89 0.30 -4.53 10.56
N LYS A 90 0.18 -5.84 10.28
CA LYS A 90 -0.28 -6.84 11.24
C LYS A 90 0.55 -6.87 12.52
N GLU A 91 1.87 -6.77 12.40
CA GLU A 91 2.78 -6.69 13.56
C GLU A 91 2.59 -5.41 14.37
N ASN A 92 2.07 -4.33 13.76
CA ASN A 92 1.85 -3.04 14.41
C ASN A 92 0.43 -2.86 14.99
N PHE A 93 -0.52 -3.78 14.76
CA PHE A 93 -1.91 -3.63 15.22
C PHE A 93 -2.06 -3.57 16.75
N GLN A 94 -1.09 -4.07 17.50
CA GLN A 94 -1.11 -3.99 18.97
C GLN A 94 -0.61 -2.64 19.50
N ASN A 95 -0.04 -1.80 18.64
CA ASN A 95 0.59 -0.52 19.04
C ASN A 95 -0.35 0.68 18.90
N TRP A 96 -1.57 0.47 18.40
CA TRP A 96 -2.56 1.54 18.27
C TRP A 96 -3.98 0.96 18.35
N THR A 97 -4.93 1.79 18.75
CA THR A 97 -6.37 1.53 18.69
C THR A 97 -7.07 2.89 18.58
N SER A 98 -8.21 2.92 17.89
CA SER A 98 -9.10 4.08 17.87
C SER A 98 -10.08 4.11 19.04
N GLU A 99 -9.97 3.17 19.99
CA GLU A 99 -10.96 2.89 21.04
C GLU A 99 -12.35 2.47 20.50
N ASN A 100 -12.44 2.20 19.20
CA ASN A 100 -13.65 1.74 18.53
C ASN A 100 -13.31 0.51 17.68
N LYS A 101 -13.82 -0.64 18.11
CA LYS A 101 -13.53 -1.94 17.50
C LYS A 101 -13.92 -2.01 16.02
N ASP A 102 -15.04 -1.40 15.64
CA ASP A 102 -15.53 -1.44 14.25
C ASP A 102 -14.62 -0.62 13.33
N ILE A 103 -14.12 0.52 13.82
CA ILE A 103 -13.13 1.34 13.10
C ILE A 103 -11.79 0.62 13.00
N ASP A 104 -11.33 0.02 14.11
CA ASP A 104 -10.09 -0.77 14.13
C ASP A 104 -10.15 -1.93 13.13
N GLU A 105 -11.25 -2.68 13.10
CA GLU A 105 -11.46 -3.79 12.16
C GLU A 105 -11.42 -3.30 10.69
N LEU A 106 -12.07 -2.17 10.38
CA LEU A 106 -12.05 -1.57 9.04
C LEU A 106 -10.63 -1.16 8.61
N LEU A 107 -9.91 -0.48 9.50
CA LEU A 107 -8.53 -0.04 9.26
C LEU A 107 -7.60 -1.23 9.08
N GLN A 108 -7.66 -2.23 9.96
CA GLN A 108 -6.85 -3.45 9.86
C GLN A 108 -7.15 -4.19 8.55
N TYR A 109 -8.42 -4.33 8.17
CA TYR A 109 -8.81 -4.95 6.89
C TYR A 109 -8.24 -4.18 5.70
N SER A 110 -8.33 -2.85 5.68
CA SER A 110 -7.73 -2.02 4.63
C SER A 110 -6.22 -2.23 4.54
N GLN A 111 -5.52 -2.19 5.69
CA GLN A 111 -4.07 -2.33 5.76
C GLN A 111 -3.56 -3.71 5.35
N LEU A 112 -4.30 -4.78 5.68
CA LEU A 112 -3.95 -6.14 5.26
C LEU A 112 -4.11 -6.36 3.76
N ASN A 113 -5.06 -5.69 3.11
CA ASN A 113 -5.44 -5.91 1.71
C ASN A 113 -4.90 -4.85 0.74
N ALA A 114 -4.21 -3.81 1.23
CA ALA A 114 -3.71 -2.72 0.42
C ALA A 114 -2.67 -3.18 -0.62
N VAL A 115 -3.10 -3.24 -1.89
CA VAL A 115 -2.21 -3.55 -3.03
C VAL A 115 -1.23 -2.41 -3.36
N TYR A 116 -1.49 -1.21 -2.83
CA TYR A 116 -0.70 0.01 -2.99
C TYR A 116 -1.01 1.02 -1.90
N TYR A 117 -0.13 2.01 -1.67
CA TYR A 117 -0.31 3.00 -0.61
C TYR A 117 -1.56 3.88 -0.79
N THR A 118 -1.98 4.16 -2.02
CA THR A 118 -3.23 4.92 -2.26
C THR A 118 -4.50 4.09 -2.02
N LYS A 119 -4.37 2.78 -1.73
CA LYS A 119 -5.46 1.86 -1.39
C LYS A 119 -5.46 1.50 0.10
N LEU A 120 -4.62 2.17 0.87
CA LEU A 120 -4.42 2.02 2.30
C LEU A 120 -5.23 3.09 3.04
N LEU A 121 -5.93 2.69 4.11
CA LEU A 121 -6.34 3.62 5.15
C LEU A 121 -5.26 3.61 6.25
N GLU A 122 -4.55 4.73 6.35
CA GLU A 122 -3.47 4.90 7.31
C GLU A 122 -4.02 5.38 8.65
N TRP A 123 -3.60 4.73 9.75
CA TRP A 123 -3.85 5.24 11.11
C TRP A 123 -2.82 6.32 11.45
N ILE A 124 -3.30 7.50 11.83
CA ILE A 124 -2.46 8.65 12.20
C ILE A 124 -2.84 9.05 13.62
N PRO A 125 -1.93 8.87 14.61
CA PRO A 125 -2.14 9.37 15.96
C PRO A 125 -2.39 10.88 15.98
N TYR A 126 -3.29 11.33 16.85
CA TYR A 126 -3.71 12.73 16.90
C TYR A 126 -2.54 13.69 17.18
N GLU A 127 -1.58 13.25 17.99
CA GLU A 127 -0.36 13.97 18.36
C GLU A 127 0.57 14.27 17.17
N ASN A 128 0.39 13.62 16.03
CA ASN A 128 1.16 13.89 14.81
C ASN A 128 0.62 15.07 14.00
N PHE A 129 -0.56 15.58 14.36
CA PHE A 129 -1.14 16.76 13.74
C PHE A 129 -0.64 18.05 14.43
N GLN A 130 -0.34 19.06 13.62
CA GLN A 130 0.08 20.40 14.06
C GLN A 130 -0.95 21.45 13.66
N CYS A 131 -0.88 22.63 14.27
CA CYS A 131 -1.73 23.78 13.92
C CYS A 131 -3.24 23.44 13.94
N VAL A 132 -3.66 22.56 14.85
CA VAL A 132 -5.06 22.09 14.92
C VAL A 132 -5.97 23.27 15.23
N THR A 133 -6.83 23.61 14.27
CA THR A 133 -7.72 24.76 14.32
C THR A 133 -9.16 24.30 14.13
N TYR A 134 -10.04 24.73 15.01
CA TYR A 134 -11.48 24.49 14.87
C TYR A 134 -12.03 25.25 13.67
N ILE A 135 -12.81 24.57 12.83
CA ILE A 135 -13.45 25.17 11.65
C ILE A 135 -14.92 25.42 11.92
N ASP A 136 -15.66 24.37 12.30
CA ASP A 136 -17.11 24.41 12.43
C ASP A 136 -17.65 23.21 13.23
N GLU A 137 -18.95 23.20 13.52
CA GLU A 137 -19.67 22.07 14.12
C GLU A 137 -20.91 21.73 13.31
N GLY A 138 -21.08 20.44 13.00
CA GLY A 138 -22.28 19.89 12.41
C GLY A 138 -23.12 19.15 13.43
N GLY A 139 -24.25 18.59 12.99
CA GLY A 139 -25.18 17.87 13.88
C GLY A 139 -24.60 16.64 14.58
N PHE A 140 -23.46 16.11 14.12
CA PHE A 140 -22.86 14.88 14.65
C PHE A 140 -21.37 14.98 15.00
N SER A 141 -20.71 16.10 14.70
CA SER A 141 -19.26 16.22 14.91
C SER A 141 -18.75 17.66 14.87
N LYS A 142 -17.58 17.86 15.45
CA LYS A 142 -16.77 19.08 15.28
C LYS A 142 -15.76 18.87 14.15
N ILE A 143 -15.55 19.89 13.35
CA ILE A 143 -14.66 19.90 12.19
C ILE A 143 -13.41 20.70 12.56
N TYR A 144 -12.24 20.13 12.29
CA TYR A 144 -10.94 20.76 12.52
C TYR A 144 -10.09 20.70 11.25
N SER A 145 -9.23 21.70 11.04
CA SER A 145 -8.11 21.65 10.09
C SER A 145 -6.81 21.43 10.87
N ALA A 146 -5.88 20.70 10.27
CA ALA A 146 -4.56 20.53 10.85
C ALA A 146 -3.51 20.30 9.76
N ASP A 147 -2.26 20.61 10.08
CA ASP A 147 -1.09 20.27 9.28
C ASP A 147 -0.60 18.87 9.65
N TRP A 148 -0.25 18.07 8.64
CA TRP A 148 0.39 16.77 8.82
C TRP A 148 1.77 16.79 8.16
N PRO A 149 2.82 17.18 8.91
CA PRO A 149 4.15 17.41 8.33
C PRO A 149 4.83 16.13 7.85
N ASP A 150 4.48 14.99 8.46
CA ASP A 150 5.06 13.70 8.11
C ASP A 150 4.61 13.20 6.73
N GLY A 151 3.44 13.63 6.25
CA GLY A 151 2.89 13.17 4.96
C GLY A 151 2.49 11.70 4.93
N HIS A 152 1.94 11.26 3.79
CA HIS A 152 1.42 9.92 3.60
C HIS A 152 2.51 8.91 3.26
N ILE A 153 2.32 7.64 3.61
CA ILE A 153 3.23 6.57 3.21
C ILE A 153 3.36 6.48 1.69
N GLU A 154 4.58 6.41 1.18
CA GLU A 154 4.86 6.04 -0.21
C GLU A 154 5.29 4.56 -0.32
N TYR A 155 6.35 4.15 0.40
CA TYR A 155 6.89 2.78 0.35
C TYR A 155 7.77 2.44 1.56
N TRP A 156 8.05 1.14 1.75
CA TRP A 156 8.98 0.66 2.77
C TRP A 156 10.41 0.62 2.25
N SER A 157 11.34 1.23 2.99
CA SER A 157 12.78 1.11 2.73
C SER A 157 13.38 -0.01 3.56
N ILE A 158 13.88 -1.05 2.89
CA ILE A 158 14.55 -2.19 3.55
C ILE A 158 15.85 -1.74 4.20
N GLU A 159 16.57 -0.80 3.60
CA GLU A 159 17.87 -0.36 4.11
C GLU A 159 17.74 0.42 5.43
N SER A 160 16.79 1.35 5.49
CA SER A 160 16.57 2.16 6.70
C SER A 160 15.59 1.52 7.68
N GLN A 161 14.91 0.44 7.29
CA GLN A 161 13.82 -0.20 8.05
C GLN A 161 12.76 0.84 8.50
N LYS A 162 12.35 1.70 7.57
CA LYS A 162 11.40 2.79 7.81
C LYS A 162 10.49 3.00 6.59
N TRP A 163 9.30 3.53 6.85
CA TRP A 163 8.43 4.07 5.82
C TRP A 163 9.04 5.35 5.25
N VAL A 164 9.08 5.43 3.93
CA VAL A 164 9.32 6.68 3.20
C VAL A 164 7.97 7.35 2.99
N ARG A 165 7.92 8.65 3.27
CA ARG A 165 6.77 9.54 3.19
C ARG A 165 7.18 10.81 2.45
#